data_AF-A0A382NIM0-F1
#
_entry.id   AF-A0A382NIM0-F1
#
_cell.length_a   1.000
_cell.length_b   1.000
_cell.length_c   1.000
_cell.angle_alpha   90.00
_cell.angle_beta   90.00
_cell.angle_gamma   90.00
#
_symmetry.space_group_name_H-M   'P 1'
#
loop_
_entity.id
_entity.type
_entity.pdbx_description
1 polymer ?
#
loop_
_entity_poly.entity_id
_entity_poly.type
_entity_poly.pdbx_seq_one_letter_code
_entity_poly.pdbx_strand_id
1 'polypeptide(L)'
;MNAIILAAGMGMRLLPDTEDIPKGMVKLFDKSLIEMQIDIFKKCGIDDISIVTGYLAEKINFQSINYFKNENFSTTAGNESLYCAKQKLNDTIICYADLVFDISIIKKMIDFNGDVGIAVESNWKTHYVGRTLHPISEADNVLFD
;
A
#
# COMPACT_ATOMS: atom_id res chain seq x y z
N MET A 1 -14.50 -10.43 0.78
CA MET A 1 -13.19 -9.78 0.83
C MET A 1 -13.05 -8.67 -0.21
N ASN A 2 -12.51 -7.52 0.18
CA ASN A 2 -12.11 -6.43 -0.72
C ASN A 2 -10.67 -5.98 -0.41
N ALA A 3 -10.13 -5.06 -1.23
CA ALA A 3 -8.81 -4.47 -1.00
C ALA A 3 -8.85 -2.94 -0.95
N ILE A 4 -8.06 -2.35 -0.04
CA ILE A 4 -7.82 -0.91 0.04
C ILE A 4 -6.31 -0.65 -0.13
N ILE A 5 -5.96 0.14 -1.14
CA ILE A 5 -4.61 0.61 -1.40
C ILE A 5 -4.48 2.07 -0.91
N LEU A 6 -3.59 2.33 0.05
CA LEU A 6 -3.32 3.66 0.58
C LEU A 6 -2.25 4.35 -0.26
N ALA A 7 -2.65 5.36 -1.05
CA ALA A 7 -1.82 6.04 -2.05
C ALA A 7 -1.81 7.58 -1.90
N ALA A 8 -2.17 8.11 -0.74
CA ALA A 8 -2.34 9.56 -0.55
C ALA A 8 -1.03 10.33 -0.29
N GLY A 9 0.02 9.65 0.15
CA GLY A 9 1.26 10.27 0.63
C GLY A 9 2.13 10.87 -0.48
N MET A 10 2.88 11.93 -0.13
CA MET A 10 3.74 12.68 -1.06
C MET A 10 5.03 11.95 -1.46
N GLY A 11 5.44 10.91 -0.74
CA GLY A 11 6.61 10.11 -1.14
C GLY A 11 7.97 10.82 -1.00
N MET A 12 8.07 11.91 -0.23
CA MET A 12 9.23 12.82 -0.12
C MET A 12 10.63 12.17 -0.06
N ARG A 13 10.75 10.96 0.50
CA ARG A 13 12.03 10.22 0.58
C ARG A 13 12.56 9.73 -0.77
N LEU A 14 11.73 9.69 -1.79
CA LEU A 14 12.09 9.28 -3.16
C LEU A 14 12.24 10.47 -4.12
N LEU A 15 12.32 11.70 -3.61
CA LEU A 15 12.65 12.82 -4.49
C LEU A 15 14.04 12.64 -5.13
N PRO A 16 14.22 13.04 -6.40
CA PRO A 16 13.27 13.76 -7.24
C PRO A 16 12.24 12.87 -7.97
N ASP A 17 12.34 11.54 -7.90
CA ASP A 17 11.51 10.63 -8.70
C ASP A 17 10.01 10.77 -8.42
N THR A 18 9.62 11.25 -7.24
CA THR A 18 8.20 11.48 -6.86
C THR A 18 7.76 12.94 -6.93
N GLU A 19 8.53 13.83 -7.55
CA GLU A 19 8.17 15.26 -7.69
C GLU A 19 6.95 15.45 -8.60
N ASP A 20 6.90 14.66 -9.68
CA ASP A 20 5.84 14.72 -10.68
C ASP A 20 5.02 13.44 -10.75
N ILE A 21 5.22 12.46 -9.87
CA ILE A 21 4.42 11.24 -9.84
C ILE A 21 4.15 10.79 -8.40
N PRO A 22 2.93 10.30 -8.09
CA PRO A 22 2.69 9.64 -6.81
C PRO A 22 3.65 8.46 -6.65
N LYS A 23 4.10 8.19 -5.43
CA LYS A 23 5.03 7.09 -5.13
C LYS A 23 4.56 5.73 -5.68
N GLY A 24 3.27 5.42 -5.56
CA GLY A 24 2.70 4.18 -6.08
C GLY A 24 2.65 4.08 -7.62
N MET A 25 2.86 5.20 -8.32
CA MET A 25 2.92 5.25 -9.78
C MET A 25 4.35 5.12 -10.33
N VAL A 26 5.37 5.06 -9.46
CA VAL A 26 6.74 4.71 -9.86
C VAL A 26 6.72 3.35 -10.57
N LYS A 27 7.44 3.25 -11.69
CA LYS A 27 7.48 2.03 -12.48
C LYS A 27 8.59 1.10 -12.01
N LEU A 28 8.24 -0.18 -11.90
CA LEU A 28 9.19 -1.27 -11.81
C LEU A 28 9.00 -2.15 -13.05
N PHE A 29 10.02 -2.22 -13.90
CA PHE A 29 9.88 -2.71 -15.27
C PHE A 29 8.82 -1.89 -16.03
N ASP A 30 7.83 -2.55 -16.63
CA ASP A 30 6.83 -1.88 -17.49
C ASP A 30 5.56 -1.43 -16.74
N LYS A 31 5.44 -1.73 -15.44
CA LYS A 31 4.22 -1.50 -14.65
C LYS A 31 4.47 -0.59 -13.45
N SER A 32 3.43 0.17 -13.08
CA SER A 32 3.45 0.91 -11.81
C SER A 32 3.28 -0.04 -10.62
N LEU A 33 3.74 0.35 -9.43
CA LEU A 33 3.56 -0.45 -8.21
C LEU A 33 2.08 -0.76 -7.96
N ILE A 34 1.21 0.24 -8.08
CA ILE A 34 -0.25 0.06 -7.92
C ILE A 34 -0.81 -0.90 -8.98
N GLU A 35 -0.37 -0.81 -10.24
CA GLU A 35 -0.81 -1.73 -11.30
C GLU A 35 -0.41 -3.18 -10.99
N MET A 36 0.81 -3.40 -10.50
CA MET A 36 1.27 -4.72 -10.05
C MET A 36 0.40 -5.26 -8.91
N GLN A 37 0.02 -4.40 -7.95
CA GLN A 37 -0.86 -4.78 -6.84
C GLN A 37 -2.28 -5.13 -7.32
N ILE A 38 -2.87 -4.32 -8.20
CA ILE A 38 -4.20 -4.59 -8.81
C ILE A 38 -4.19 -5.94 -9.53
N ASP A 39 -3.16 -6.23 -10.32
CA ASP A 39 -3.04 -7.51 -11.02
C ASP A 39 -3.00 -8.70 -10.05
N ILE A 40 -2.28 -8.57 -8.93
CA ILE A 40 -2.20 -9.62 -7.91
C ILE A 40 -3.55 -9.83 -7.24
N PHE A 41 -4.24 -8.76 -6.84
CA PHE A 41 -5.56 -8.85 -6.23
C PHE A 41 -6.57 -9.53 -7.17
N LYS A 42 -6.62 -9.13 -8.44
CA LYS A 42 -7.49 -9.75 -9.44
C LYS A 42 -7.16 -11.22 -9.67
N LYS A 43 -5.87 -11.60 -9.73
CA LYS A 43 -5.46 -13.01 -9.82
C LYS A 43 -5.86 -13.85 -8.59
N CYS A 44 -6.12 -13.21 -7.46
CA CYS A 44 -6.64 -13.86 -6.25
C CYS A 44 -8.17 -13.80 -6.14
N GLY A 45 -8.89 -13.30 -7.16
CA GLY A 45 -10.34 -13.17 -7.14
C GLY A 45 -10.86 -11.98 -6.34
N ILE A 46 -10.02 -10.97 -6.05
CA ILE A 46 -10.44 -9.73 -5.38
C ILE A 46 -10.63 -8.64 -6.44
N ASP A 47 -11.89 -8.43 -6.84
CA ASP A 47 -12.26 -7.43 -7.83
C ASP A 47 -12.74 -6.10 -7.21
N ASP A 48 -13.25 -6.12 -5.97
CA ASP A 48 -13.58 -4.89 -5.23
C ASP A 48 -12.30 -4.27 -4.66
N ILE A 49 -11.70 -3.38 -5.45
CA ILE A 49 -10.47 -2.69 -5.09
C ILE A 49 -10.77 -1.19 -4.94
N SER A 50 -10.33 -0.63 -3.84
CA SER A 50 -10.42 0.80 -3.55
C SER A 50 -9.03 1.41 -3.41
N ILE A 51 -8.81 2.60 -3.96
CA ILE A 51 -7.58 3.36 -3.78
C ILE A 51 -7.91 4.66 -3.06
N VAL A 52 -7.16 4.94 -1.98
CA VAL A 52 -7.23 6.23 -1.30
C VAL A 52 -6.12 7.14 -1.84
N THR A 53 -6.51 8.16 -2.59
CA THR A 53 -5.60 9.12 -3.22
C THR A 53 -5.45 10.40 -2.38
N GLY A 54 -4.50 11.25 -2.76
CA GLY A 54 -4.18 12.50 -2.08
C GLY A 54 -3.27 13.33 -2.98
N TYR A 55 -1.97 13.30 -2.73
CA TYR A 55 -0.98 13.94 -3.59
C TYR A 55 -1.06 13.46 -5.05
N LEU A 56 -1.17 14.40 -5.99
CA LEU A 56 -1.28 14.14 -7.44
C LEU A 56 -2.34 13.07 -7.79
N ALA A 57 -3.50 13.12 -7.13
CA ALA A 57 -4.57 12.13 -7.26
C ALA A 57 -5.00 11.89 -8.71
N GLU A 58 -4.97 12.92 -9.56
CA GLU A 58 -5.32 12.86 -10.98
C GLU A 58 -4.40 11.93 -11.80
N LYS A 59 -3.20 11.63 -11.30
CA LYS A 59 -2.24 10.71 -11.95
C LYS A 59 -2.53 9.24 -11.62
N ILE A 60 -3.42 8.96 -10.69
CA ILE A 60 -3.83 7.59 -10.32
C ILE A 60 -5.22 7.32 -10.90
N ASN A 61 -5.26 6.77 -12.12
CA ASN A 61 -6.50 6.49 -12.83
C ASN A 61 -6.47 5.11 -13.49
N PHE A 62 -7.28 4.20 -12.97
CA PHE A 62 -7.41 2.81 -13.37
C PHE A 62 -8.89 2.49 -13.54
N GLN A 63 -9.21 1.68 -14.54
CA GLN A 63 -10.59 1.25 -14.79
C GLN A 63 -11.06 0.24 -13.73
N SER A 64 -12.36 0.29 -13.40
CA SER A 64 -13.01 -0.62 -12.46
C SER A 64 -12.41 -0.59 -11.04
N ILE A 65 -12.00 0.60 -10.59
CA ILE A 65 -11.47 0.86 -9.25
C ILE A 65 -12.34 1.90 -8.55
N ASN A 66 -12.56 1.72 -7.25
CA ASN A 66 -13.21 2.72 -6.41
C ASN A 66 -12.19 3.73 -5.88
N TYR A 67 -12.54 5.01 -5.86
CA TYR A 67 -11.65 6.06 -5.40
C TYR A 67 -12.20 6.78 -4.18
N PHE A 68 -11.34 6.95 -3.18
CA PHE A 68 -11.53 7.85 -2.05
C PHE A 68 -10.39 8.86 -2.06
N LYS A 69 -10.64 10.07 -1.56
CA LYS A 69 -9.61 11.10 -1.50
C LYS A 69 -9.42 11.58 -0.06
N ASN A 70 -8.19 11.53 0.41
CA ASN A 70 -7.80 12.22 1.62
C ASN A 70 -7.44 13.67 1.24
N GLU A 71 -8.37 14.60 1.44
CA GLU A 71 -8.14 16.03 1.17
C GLU A 71 -7.09 16.65 2.10
N ASN A 72 -6.83 16.04 3.26
CA ASN A 72 -5.87 16.50 4.26
C ASN A 72 -4.54 15.75 4.20
N PHE A 73 -4.19 15.13 3.06
CA PHE A 73 -3.01 14.26 2.92
C PHE A 73 -1.68 14.93 3.30
N SER A 74 -1.58 16.27 3.22
CA SER A 74 -0.37 17.02 3.54
C SER A 74 -0.11 17.17 5.04
N THR A 75 -1.13 16.96 5.87
CA THR A 75 -1.08 17.15 7.33
C THR A 75 -1.46 15.89 8.12
N THR A 76 -1.78 14.80 7.43
CA THR A 76 -2.28 13.55 8.01
C THR A 76 -1.47 12.35 7.52
N ALA A 77 -1.66 11.19 8.17
CA ALA A 77 -0.97 9.95 7.85
C ALA A 77 -1.94 8.86 7.34
N GLY A 78 -1.44 7.63 7.21
CA GLY A 78 -2.19 6.52 6.64
C GLY A 78 -3.49 6.17 7.38
N ASN A 79 -3.60 6.49 8.67
CA ASN A 79 -4.81 6.32 9.46
C ASN A 79 -5.98 7.19 8.96
N GLU A 80 -5.73 8.45 8.61
CA GLU A 80 -6.76 9.34 8.05
C GLU A 80 -7.16 8.85 6.65
N SER A 81 -6.17 8.45 5.84
CA SER A 81 -6.46 7.86 4.53
C SER A 81 -7.35 6.61 4.65
N LEU A 82 -7.06 5.72 5.61
CA LEU A 82 -7.92 4.57 5.86
C LEU A 82 -9.33 4.98 6.29
N TYR A 83 -9.44 6.00 7.15
CA TYR A 83 -10.73 6.54 7.59
C TYR A 83 -11.59 7.09 6.44
N CYS A 84 -10.98 7.70 5.41
CA CYS A 84 -11.69 8.13 4.21
C CYS A 84 -12.40 6.97 3.49
N ALA A 85 -11.86 5.76 3.58
CA ALA A 85 -12.43 4.54 2.99
C ALA A 85 -13.15 3.65 4.02
N LYS A 86 -13.48 4.16 5.22
CA LYS A 86 -14.05 3.36 6.32
C LYS A 86 -15.28 2.54 5.94
N GLN A 87 -16.08 3.00 4.98
CA GLN A 87 -17.27 2.30 4.49
C GLN A 87 -16.94 0.97 3.78
N LYS A 88 -15.69 0.77 3.38
CA LYS A 88 -15.20 -0.47 2.77
C LYS A 88 -14.63 -1.45 3.79
N LEU A 89 -14.45 -1.05 5.05
CA LEU A 89 -13.89 -1.89 6.12
C LEU A 89 -14.89 -2.97 6.54
N ASN A 90 -14.84 -4.11 5.86
CA ASN A 90 -15.57 -5.32 6.21
C ASN A 90 -14.93 -6.46 5.42
N ASP A 91 -14.15 -7.31 6.09
CA ASP A 91 -13.32 -8.34 5.45
C ASP A 91 -12.42 -7.75 4.34
N THR A 92 -11.36 -7.06 4.76
CA THR A 92 -10.58 -6.17 3.90
C THR A 92 -9.08 -6.40 4.04
N ILE A 93 -8.38 -6.52 2.92
CA ILE A 93 -6.93 -6.40 2.86
C ILE A 93 -6.56 -4.93 2.69
N ILE A 94 -5.69 -4.41 3.56
CA ILE A 94 -5.18 -3.03 3.48
C ILE A 94 -3.69 -3.09 3.14
N CYS A 95 -3.25 -2.34 2.13
CA CYS A 95 -1.83 -2.22 1.81
C CYS A 95 -1.43 -0.79 1.45
N TYR A 96 -0.15 -0.47 1.62
CA TYR A 96 0.42 0.78 1.13
C TYR A 96 0.79 0.68 -0.35
N ALA A 97 0.62 1.77 -1.10
CA ALA A 97 0.86 1.81 -2.54
C ALA A 97 2.33 1.64 -2.96
N ASP A 98 3.25 1.72 -2.02
CA ASP A 98 4.70 1.63 -2.23
C ASP A 98 5.29 0.24 -1.92
N LEU A 99 4.43 -0.76 -1.73
CA LEU A 99 4.84 -2.14 -1.49
C LEU A 99 4.91 -2.95 -2.80
N VAL A 100 5.86 -3.87 -2.84
CA VAL A 100 5.91 -4.96 -3.81
C VAL A 100 5.82 -6.27 -3.03
N PHE A 101 4.89 -7.13 -3.42
CA PHE A 101 4.65 -8.41 -2.75
C PHE A 101 4.32 -9.49 -3.76
N ASP A 102 4.56 -10.74 -3.38
CA ASP A 102 4.20 -11.91 -4.18
C ASP A 102 2.75 -12.34 -3.95
N ILE A 103 2.15 -12.99 -4.96
CA ILE A 103 0.78 -13.50 -4.89
C ILE A 103 0.56 -14.47 -3.72
N SER A 104 1.59 -15.22 -3.30
CA SER A 104 1.51 -16.13 -2.16
C SER A 104 1.20 -15.41 -0.84
N ILE A 105 1.59 -14.14 -0.70
CA ILE A 105 1.28 -13.35 0.50
C ILE A 105 -0.22 -13.08 0.56
N ILE A 106 -0.82 -12.63 -0.55
CA ILE A 106 -2.26 -12.37 -0.61
C ILE A 106 -3.08 -13.65 -0.41
N LYS A 107 -2.65 -14.78 -0.98
CA LYS A 107 -3.30 -16.08 -0.74
C LYS A 107 -3.30 -16.46 0.75
N LYS A 108 -2.18 -16.29 1.45
CA LYS A 108 -2.11 -16.52 2.90
C LYS A 108 -3.03 -15.59 3.69
N MET A 109 -3.17 -14.33 3.25
CA MET A 109 -4.09 -13.38 3.88
C MET A 109 -5.56 -13.77 3.65
N ILE A 110 -5.89 -14.33 2.49
CA ILE A 110 -7.23 -14.85 2.19
C ILE A 110 -7.54 -16.08 3.05
N ASP A 111 -6.58 -16.97 3.23
CA ASP A 111 -6.73 -18.21 4.02
C ASP A 111 -6.67 -17.99 5.54
N PHE A 112 -6.42 -16.76 5.99
CA PHE A 112 -6.29 -16.43 7.42
C PHE A 112 -7.67 -16.32 8.10
N ASN A 113 -7.85 -17.04 9.21
CA ASN A 113 -9.13 -17.17 9.91
C ASN A 113 -9.22 -16.42 11.26
N GLY A 114 -8.41 -15.37 11.46
CA GLY A 114 -8.46 -14.53 12.66
C GLY A 114 -9.08 -13.15 12.41
N ASP A 115 -9.32 -12.38 13.47
CA ASP A 115 -9.96 -11.06 13.38
C ASP A 115 -9.05 -10.02 12.69
N VAL A 116 -7.74 -10.08 12.96
CA VAL A 116 -6.74 -9.17 12.39
C VAL A 116 -5.49 -9.96 12.01
N GLY A 117 -5.14 -9.94 10.73
CA GLY A 117 -3.91 -10.52 10.20
C GLY A 117 -2.93 -9.43 9.78
N ILE A 118 -1.64 -9.62 10.05
CA ILE A 118 -0.57 -8.72 9.60
C ILE A 118 0.45 -9.56 8.83
N ALA A 119 0.67 -9.23 7.56
CA ALA A 119 1.76 -9.80 6.77
C ALA A 119 3.09 -9.14 7.18
N VAL A 120 4.06 -9.94 7.59
CA VAL A 120 5.39 -9.47 8.03
C VAL A 120 6.51 -10.17 7.28
N GLU A 121 7.60 -9.44 7.02
CA GLU A 121 8.85 -10.03 6.54
C GLU A 121 9.71 -10.44 7.74
N SER A 122 9.85 -11.75 7.95
CA SER A 122 10.63 -12.29 9.08
C SER A 122 12.13 -11.98 8.98
N ASN A 123 12.68 -11.93 7.76
CA ASN A 123 14.09 -11.64 7.51
C ASN A 123 14.31 -10.17 7.15
N TRP A 124 13.69 -9.26 7.91
CA TRP A 124 13.73 -7.82 7.61
C TRP A 124 15.12 -7.22 7.84
N LYS A 125 15.87 -7.69 8.85
CA LYS A 125 17.11 -7.03 9.33
C LYS A 125 18.20 -6.98 8.27
N THR A 126 18.30 -7.99 7.40
CA THR A 126 19.28 -8.00 6.31
C THR A 126 19.06 -6.87 5.31
N HIS A 127 17.80 -6.44 5.10
CA HIS A 127 17.46 -5.34 4.20
C HIS A 127 17.84 -3.95 4.72
N TYR A 128 18.20 -3.85 6.01
CA TYR A 128 18.63 -2.61 6.65
C TYR A 128 20.15 -2.47 6.75
N VAL A 129 20.91 -3.52 6.43
CA VAL A 129 22.38 -3.46 6.44
C VAL A 129 22.85 -2.46 5.39
N GLY A 130 23.61 -1.44 5.82
CA GLY A 130 24.15 -0.42 4.93
C GLY A 130 23.18 0.70 4.52
N ARG A 131 21.96 0.76 5.09
CA ARG A 131 21.04 1.88 4.85
C ARG A 131 21.54 3.17 5.48
N THR A 132 21.47 4.27 4.72
CA THR A 132 21.75 5.64 5.19
C THR A 132 20.48 6.40 5.55
N LEU A 133 19.33 6.04 4.96
CA LEU A 133 18.01 6.57 5.25
C LEU A 133 17.16 5.51 5.95
N HIS A 134 16.40 5.91 6.97
CA HIS A 134 15.57 5.01 7.79
C HIS A 134 16.38 3.85 8.40
N PRO A 135 17.31 4.13 9.33
CA PRO A 135 18.20 3.16 9.94
C PRO A 135 17.44 2.07 10.73
N ILE A 136 18.16 1.03 11.18
CA ILE A 136 17.59 -0.09 11.95
C ILE A 136 16.80 0.37 13.18
N SER A 137 17.23 1.46 13.84
CA SER A 137 16.54 2.03 15.00
C SER A 137 15.17 2.62 14.68
N GLU A 138 14.87 2.88 13.40
CA GLU A 138 13.59 3.40 12.91
C GLU A 138 12.76 2.28 12.24
N ALA A 139 13.20 1.02 12.29
CA ALA A 139 12.46 -0.06 11.65
C ALA A 139 11.06 -0.25 12.26
N ASP A 140 10.04 -0.32 11.40
CA ASP A 140 8.67 -0.66 11.77
C ASP A 140 8.59 -2.16 12.11
N ASN A 141 8.57 -2.49 13.41
CA ASN A 141 8.62 -3.87 13.89
C ASN A 141 7.28 -4.31 14.46
N VAL A 142 6.90 -5.56 14.16
CA VAL A 142 5.85 -6.28 14.89
C VAL A 142 6.53 -7.12 15.96
N LEU A 143 6.18 -6.87 17.22
CA LEU A 143 6.69 -7.62 18.36
C LEU A 143 5.73 -8.77 18.67
N PHE A 144 6.30 -9.96 18.84
CA PHE A 144 5.57 -11.15 19.28
C PHE A 144 5.94 -11.43 20.73
N ASP A 145 4.95 -11.81 21.53
CA ASP A 145 5.15 -12.37 22.87
C ASP A 145 5.40 -13.89 22.79
#